data_AF-A0A6J5WM54-F1
#
_entry.id   AF-A0A6J5WM54-F1
#
_cell.length_a   1.000
_cell.length_b   1.000
_cell.length_c   1.000
_cell.angle_alpha   90.00
_cell.angle_beta   90.00
_cell.angle_gamma   90.00
#
_symmetry.space_group_name_H-M   'P 1'
#
loop_
_entity.id
_entity.type
_entity.pdbx_description
1 polymer ?
#
loop_
_entity_poly.entity_id
_entity_poly.type
_entity_poly.pdbx_seq_one_letter_code
_entity_poly.pdbx_strand_id
1 'polypeptide(L)'
;MELSERVLYQKMHDTGYRDVFIASFAELPGLLISAATVDRLGRKLSMSAMFFLCCIFLLPLVIQQSQGLTTSLLFGARICITATFTIVYIYAPEIYPTSVRTTGVGVASAMGRIGGMICPLVAVGLVHGCHQTASILLFEIVIFLSGVCVLLFPFETKGRELSDTVSSNSNNQGQ
;
A
#
# COMPACT_ATOMS: atom_id res chain seq x y z
N MET A 1 14.95 -32.89 23.56
CA MET A 1 14.66 -31.45 23.65
C MET A 1 15.34 -30.70 22.49
N GLU A 2 16.67 -30.82 22.33
CA GLU A 2 17.41 -30.17 21.22
C GLU A 2 16.95 -30.58 19.81
N LEU A 3 16.60 -31.84 19.57
CA LEU A 3 16.11 -32.28 18.25
C LEU A 3 14.75 -31.63 17.89
N SER A 4 13.90 -31.37 18.89
CA SER A 4 12.62 -30.68 18.70
C SER A 4 12.81 -29.18 18.46
N GLU A 5 13.76 -28.54 19.13
CA GLU A 5 14.13 -27.15 18.85
C GLU A 5 14.73 -27.00 17.45
N ARG A 6 15.62 -27.89 17.02
CA ARG A 6 16.20 -27.89 15.67
C ARG A 6 15.14 -28.06 14.59
N VAL A 7 14.17 -28.95 14.80
CA VAL A 7 13.05 -29.16 13.86
C VAL A 7 12.12 -27.95 13.81
N LEU A 8 11.83 -27.31 14.95
CA LEU A 8 11.07 -26.05 14.93
C LEU A 8 11.84 -24.90 14.28
N TYR A 9 13.17 -24.84 14.49
CA TYR A 9 14.04 -23.85 13.86
C TYR A 9 14.08 -24.02 12.33
N GLN A 10 14.22 -25.27 11.86
CA GLN A 10 14.18 -25.61 10.43
C GLN A 10 12.82 -25.26 9.82
N LYS A 11 11.72 -25.55 10.53
CA LYS A 11 10.35 -25.30 10.05
C LYS A 11 10.02 -23.81 10.00
N MET A 12 10.50 -23.00 10.96
CA MET A 12 10.38 -21.54 10.90
C MET A 12 11.16 -20.95 9.72
N HIS A 13 12.37 -21.46 9.44
CA HIS A 13 13.18 -21.01 8.31
C HIS A 13 12.54 -21.34 6.95
N ASP A 14 12.00 -22.55 6.79
CA ASP A 14 11.33 -23.00 5.57
C ASP A 14 10.03 -22.22 5.30
N THR A 15 9.23 -22.01 6.36
CA THR A 15 7.97 -21.25 6.25
C THR A 15 8.24 -19.78 5.91
N GLY A 16 9.22 -19.16 6.58
CA GLY A 16 9.60 -17.77 6.32
C GLY A 16 10.15 -17.54 4.91
N TYR A 17 10.97 -18.46 4.39
CA TYR A 17 11.49 -18.36 3.02
C TYR A 17 10.37 -18.49 1.99
N ARG A 18 9.43 -19.42 2.20
CA ARG A 18 8.29 -19.62 1.30
C ARG A 18 7.37 -18.41 1.27
N ASP A 19 7.08 -17.80 2.42
CA ASP A 19 6.24 -16.61 2.51
C ASP A 19 6.89 -15.39 1.85
N VAL A 20 8.20 -15.21 1.99
CA VAL A 20 8.95 -14.15 1.29
C VAL A 20 8.95 -14.41 -0.21
N PHE A 21 9.19 -15.64 -0.65
CA PHE A 21 9.16 -16.00 -2.07
C PHE A 21 7.78 -15.72 -2.69
N ILE A 22 6.71 -16.13 -2.00
CA ILE A 22 5.33 -15.86 -2.41
C ILE A 22 5.08 -14.35 -2.43
N ALA A 23 5.49 -13.60 -1.41
CA ALA A 23 5.33 -12.15 -1.38
C ALA A 23 6.03 -11.45 -2.55
N SER A 24 7.29 -11.81 -2.84
CA SER A 24 8.04 -11.28 -3.98
C SER A 24 7.37 -11.62 -5.31
N PHE A 25 6.84 -12.85 -5.45
CA PHE A 25 6.12 -13.24 -6.66
C PHE A 25 4.80 -12.47 -6.84
N ALA A 26 4.18 -12.00 -5.75
CA ALA A 26 2.98 -11.16 -5.78
C ALA A 26 3.26 -9.73 -6.27
N GLU A 27 4.50 -9.24 -6.18
CA GLU A 27 4.83 -7.87 -6.58
C GLU A 27 4.76 -7.66 -8.10
N LEU A 28 5.26 -8.64 -8.87
CA LEU A 28 5.22 -8.62 -10.34
C LEU A 28 3.79 -8.49 -10.93
N PRO A 29 2.82 -9.35 -10.56
CA PRO A 29 1.44 -9.19 -11.02
C PRO A 29 0.80 -7.94 -10.43
N GLY A 30 1.17 -7.51 -9.22
CA GLY A 30 0.74 -6.24 -8.64
C GLY A 30 1.08 -5.05 -9.53
N LEU A 31 2.32 -4.98 -10.02
CA LEU A 31 2.73 -3.93 -10.98
C LEU A 31 1.91 -3.98 -12.28
N LEU A 32 1.77 -5.16 -12.89
CA LEU A 32 1.01 -5.34 -14.13
C LEU A 32 -0.46 -4.92 -13.99
N ILE A 33 -1.12 -5.36 -12.91
CA ILE A 33 -2.50 -5.00 -12.59
C ILE A 33 -2.61 -3.50 -12.34
N SER A 34 -1.64 -2.90 -11.65
CA SER A 34 -1.64 -1.47 -11.35
C SER A 34 -1.59 -0.61 -12.62
N ALA A 35 -0.73 -0.97 -13.57
CA ALA A 35 -0.62 -0.29 -14.85
C ALA A 35 -1.91 -0.43 -15.66
N ALA A 36 -2.40 -1.67 -15.82
CA ALA A 36 -3.64 -1.94 -16.56
C ALA A 36 -4.88 -1.23 -15.95
N THR A 37 -4.96 -1.16 -14.61
CA THR A 37 -6.07 -0.53 -13.92
C THR A 37 -6.00 1.00 -14.03
N VAL A 38 -4.80 1.58 -13.96
CA VAL A 38 -4.59 3.03 -14.18
C VAL A 38 -5.05 3.46 -15.57
N ASP A 39 -4.73 2.68 -16.60
CA ASP A 39 -5.08 3.00 -17.99
C ASP A 39 -6.58 2.88 -18.25
N ARG A 40 -7.27 1.94 -17.57
CA ARG A 40 -8.71 1.67 -17.78
C ARG A 40 -9.65 2.58 -16.98
N LEU A 41 -9.36 2.83 -15.70
CA LEU A 41 -10.31 3.46 -14.76
C LEU A 41 -9.92 4.90 -14.36
N GLY A 42 -8.71 5.35 -14.69
CA GLY A 42 -8.18 6.63 -14.26
C GLY A 42 -7.58 6.59 -12.86
N ARG A 43 -6.52 7.37 -12.63
CA ARG A 43 -5.61 7.23 -11.47
C ARG A 43 -6.27 7.31 -10.10
N LYS A 44 -7.25 8.19 -9.90
CA LYS A 44 -7.95 8.36 -8.61
C LYS A 44 -8.83 7.15 -8.27
N LEU A 45 -9.67 6.73 -9.21
CA LEU A 45 -10.55 5.57 -9.05
C LEU A 45 -9.75 4.30 -8.86
N SER A 46 -8.63 4.14 -9.57
CA SER A 46 -7.76 2.97 -9.42
C SER A 46 -7.13 2.88 -8.03
N MET A 47 -6.67 3.98 -7.43
CA MET A 47 -6.14 3.96 -6.05
C MET A 47 -7.22 3.57 -5.03
N SER A 48 -8.39 4.20 -5.11
CA SER A 48 -9.47 3.93 -4.16
C SER A 48 -10.01 2.50 -4.32
N ALA A 49 -10.19 2.03 -5.57
CA ALA A 49 -10.61 0.67 -5.85
C ALA A 49 -9.65 -0.36 -5.26
N MET A 50 -8.33 -0.14 -5.36
CA MET A 50 -7.33 -1.05 -4.80
C MET A 50 -7.34 -1.07 -3.26
N PHE A 51 -7.61 0.06 -2.60
CA PHE A 51 -7.81 0.10 -1.15
C PHE A 51 -9.06 -0.69 -0.73
N PHE A 52 -10.19 -0.52 -1.43
CA PHE A 52 -11.39 -1.31 -1.15
C PHE A 52 -11.20 -2.80 -1.45
N LEU A 53 -10.49 -3.14 -2.54
CA LEU A 53 -10.17 -4.53 -2.86
C LEU A 53 -9.29 -5.16 -1.77
N CYS A 54 -8.35 -4.39 -1.20
CA CYS A 54 -7.53 -4.81 -0.07
C CYS A 54 -8.39 -5.12 1.17
N CYS A 55 -9.34 -4.25 1.53
CA CYS A 55 -10.31 -4.53 2.59
C CYS A 55 -11.13 -5.79 2.31
N ILE A 56 -11.60 -5.99 1.07
CA ILE A 56 -12.36 -7.20 0.72
C ILE A 56 -11.53 -8.47 0.89
N PHE A 57 -10.22 -8.43 0.62
CA PHE A 57 -9.32 -9.56 0.85
C PHE A 57 -8.95 -9.76 2.33
N LEU A 58 -8.94 -8.71 3.14
CA LEU A 58 -8.56 -8.79 4.55
C LEU A 58 -9.76 -9.03 5.48
N LEU A 59 -10.97 -8.64 5.12
CA LEU A 59 -12.20 -8.85 5.90
C LEU A 59 -12.46 -10.34 6.27
N PRO A 60 -12.28 -11.34 5.36
CA PRO A 60 -12.48 -12.74 5.69
C PRO A 60 -11.45 -13.29 6.69
N LEU A 61 -10.34 -12.58 6.92
CA LEU A 61 -9.29 -12.94 7.87
C LEU A 61 -9.73 -12.77 9.34
N VAL A 62 -10.80 -12.02 9.57
CA VAL A 62 -11.43 -11.86 10.90
C VAL A 62 -11.99 -13.20 11.41
N ILE A 63 -12.40 -14.07 10.49
CA ILE A 63 -12.92 -15.41 10.79
C ILE A 63 -11.77 -16.40 10.69
N GLN A 64 -11.70 -17.37 11.61
CA GLN A 64 -10.72 -18.45 11.54
C GLN A 64 -10.95 -19.27 10.26
N GLN A 65 -10.06 -19.12 9.27
CA GLN A 65 -10.12 -19.83 7.99
C GLN A 65 -9.03 -20.91 7.89
N SER A 66 -9.13 -21.75 6.85
CA SER A 66 -8.09 -22.73 6.56
C SER A 66 -6.76 -22.04 6.17
N GLN A 67 -5.63 -22.65 6.54
CA GLN A 67 -4.29 -22.09 6.26
C GLN A 67 -4.09 -21.75 4.77
N GLY A 68 -4.63 -22.56 3.86
CA GLY A 68 -4.54 -22.31 2.43
C GLY A 68 -5.30 -21.04 2.00
N LEU A 69 -6.51 -20.83 2.52
CA LEU A 69 -7.32 -19.67 2.19
C LEU A 69 -6.67 -18.39 2.75
N THR A 70 -6.19 -18.42 4.00
CA THR A 70 -5.46 -17.30 4.61
C THR A 70 -4.27 -16.86 3.76
N THR A 71 -3.46 -17.80 3.28
CA THR A 71 -2.31 -17.48 2.41
C THR A 71 -2.76 -16.86 1.08
N SER A 72 -3.84 -17.36 0.46
CA SER A 72 -4.36 -16.77 -0.78
C SER A 72 -4.92 -15.35 -0.59
N LEU A 73 -5.57 -15.08 0.55
CA LEU A 73 -6.12 -13.78 0.89
C LEU A 73 -5.00 -12.77 1.16
N LEU A 74 -3.99 -13.18 1.94
CA LEU A 74 -2.80 -12.36 2.18
C LEU A 74 -2.03 -12.08 0.89
N PHE A 75 -1.94 -13.05 -0.01
CA PHE A 75 -1.34 -12.87 -1.33
C PHE A 75 -2.12 -11.84 -2.16
N GLY A 76 -3.46 -11.91 -2.18
CA GLY A 76 -4.31 -10.93 -2.84
C GLY A 76 -4.15 -9.52 -2.24
N ALA A 77 -4.15 -9.41 -0.91
CA ALA A 77 -3.92 -8.15 -0.21
C ALA A 77 -2.54 -7.55 -0.54
N ARG A 78 -1.49 -8.38 -0.62
CA ARG A 78 -0.14 -7.97 -1.03
C ARG A 78 -0.12 -7.39 -2.44
N ILE A 79 -0.76 -8.05 -3.40
CA ILE A 79 -0.90 -7.55 -4.78
C ILE A 79 -1.57 -6.17 -4.78
N CYS A 80 -2.66 -6.01 -4.04
CA CYS A 80 -3.41 -4.74 -3.97
C CYS A 80 -2.56 -3.61 -3.38
N ILE A 81 -1.84 -3.88 -2.29
CA ILE A 81 -0.97 -2.87 -1.65
C ILE A 81 0.17 -2.46 -2.60
N THR A 82 0.86 -3.43 -3.21
CA THR A 82 1.94 -3.14 -4.17
C THR A 82 1.41 -2.36 -5.37
N ALA A 83 0.22 -2.71 -5.86
CA ALA A 83 -0.43 -1.96 -6.93
C ALA A 83 -0.70 -0.51 -6.52
N THR A 84 -1.32 -0.29 -5.35
CA THR A 84 -1.59 1.07 -4.83
C THR A 84 -0.33 1.90 -4.69
N PHE A 85 0.74 1.33 -4.10
CA PHE A 85 2.03 2.03 -3.99
C PHE A 85 2.57 2.41 -5.37
N THR A 86 2.53 1.49 -6.34
CA THR A 86 2.97 1.76 -7.72
C THR A 86 2.19 2.93 -8.33
N ILE A 87 0.86 2.93 -8.20
CA ILE A 87 0.01 4.01 -8.72
C ILE A 87 0.34 5.34 -8.05
N VAL A 88 0.57 5.36 -6.72
CA VAL A 88 0.95 6.58 -5.99
C VAL A 88 2.29 7.15 -6.47
N TYR A 89 3.28 6.28 -6.69
CA TYR A 89 4.59 6.68 -7.22
C TYR A 89 4.51 7.22 -8.64
N ILE A 90 3.61 6.66 -9.46
CA ILE A 90 3.33 7.12 -10.82
C ILE A 90 2.49 8.41 -10.82
N TYR A 91 1.63 8.61 -9.82
CA TYR A 91 0.76 9.79 -9.69
C TYR A 91 1.50 11.01 -9.13
N ALA A 92 2.41 10.84 -8.19
CA ALA A 92 3.20 11.92 -7.60
C ALA A 92 3.88 12.87 -8.63
N PRO A 93 4.54 12.41 -9.71
CA PRO A 93 5.05 13.30 -10.76
C PRO A 93 4.01 14.19 -11.42
N GLU A 94 2.77 13.73 -11.55
CA GLU A 94 1.76 14.42 -12.37
C GLU A 94 1.09 15.57 -11.63
N ILE A 95 1.01 15.46 -10.31
CA ILE A 95 0.43 16.49 -9.45
C ILE A 95 1.46 17.51 -8.97
N TYR A 96 2.73 17.13 -8.81
CA TYR A 96 3.75 18.00 -8.22
C TYR A 96 4.69 18.59 -9.28
N PRO A 97 4.86 19.94 -9.33
CA PRO A 97 5.85 20.56 -10.19
C PRO A 97 7.26 20.08 -9.82
N THR A 98 8.16 20.06 -10.80
CA THR A 98 9.51 19.45 -10.74
C THR A 98 10.32 19.87 -9.50
N SER A 99 10.12 21.11 -9.04
CA SER A 99 10.81 21.68 -7.88
C SER A 99 10.42 21.07 -6.54
N VAL A 100 9.18 20.56 -6.39
CA VAL A 100 8.67 20.04 -5.10
C VAL A 100 8.40 18.53 -5.11
N ARG A 101 8.46 17.89 -6.28
CA ARG A 101 8.22 16.44 -6.46
C ARG A 101 9.08 15.58 -5.54
N THR A 102 10.39 15.82 -5.50
CA THR A 102 11.33 15.03 -4.68
C THR A 102 11.02 15.16 -3.20
N THR A 103 10.73 16.38 -2.73
CA THR A 103 10.37 16.64 -1.32
C THR A 103 9.04 15.99 -0.96
N GLY A 104 8.01 16.10 -1.81
CA GLY A 104 6.70 15.51 -1.58
C GLY A 104 6.74 13.97 -1.49
N VAL A 105 7.43 13.31 -2.43
CA VAL A 105 7.63 11.85 -2.39
C VAL A 105 8.47 11.44 -1.17
N GLY A 106 9.50 12.23 -0.82
CA GLY A 106 10.34 11.98 0.35
C GLY A 106 9.55 12.01 1.66
N VAL A 107 8.71 13.03 1.86
CA VAL A 107 7.84 13.15 3.05
C VAL A 107 6.81 12.03 3.09
N ALA A 108 6.16 11.71 1.97
CA ALA A 108 5.22 10.59 1.90
C ALA A 108 5.89 9.25 2.23
N SER A 109 7.11 9.02 1.74
CA SER A 109 7.89 7.82 2.05
C SER A 109 8.27 7.76 3.53
N ALA A 110 8.67 8.89 4.13
CA ALA A 110 8.97 8.97 5.56
C ALA A 110 7.74 8.64 6.41
N MET A 111 6.57 9.19 6.08
CA MET A 111 5.30 8.85 6.74
C MET A 111 4.97 7.36 6.59
N GLY A 112 5.16 6.79 5.40
CA GLY A 112 4.98 5.36 5.16
C GLY A 112 5.88 4.48 6.03
N ARG A 113 7.15 4.88 6.22
CA ARG A 113 8.09 4.20 7.13
C ARG A 113 7.65 4.27 8.59
N ILE A 114 7.18 5.43 9.04
CA ILE A 114 6.63 5.60 10.40
C ILE A 114 5.43 4.66 10.59
N GLY A 115 4.51 4.61 9.64
CA GLY A 115 3.40 3.66 9.65
C GLY A 115 3.87 2.20 9.71
N GLY A 116 4.89 1.85 8.92
CA GLY A 116 5.52 0.53 8.93
C GLY A 116 6.21 0.15 10.26
N MET A 117 6.66 1.12 11.06
CA MET A 117 7.19 0.89 12.41
C MET A 117 6.08 0.74 13.45
N ILE A 118 5.02 1.56 13.35
CA ILE A 118 3.89 1.53 14.29
C ILE A 118 3.04 0.26 14.09
N CYS A 119 2.86 -0.20 12.85
CA CYS A 119 2.06 -1.37 12.49
C CYS A 119 2.42 -2.64 13.30
N PRO A 120 3.67 -3.14 13.29
CA PRO A 120 4.05 -4.31 14.08
C PRO A 120 4.00 -4.04 15.59
N LEU A 121 4.31 -2.82 16.06
CA LEU A 121 4.20 -2.47 17.48
C LEU A 121 2.77 -2.60 18.00
N VAL A 122 1.81 -2.05 17.25
CA VAL A 122 0.38 -2.16 17.57
C VAL A 122 -0.09 -3.61 17.46
N ALA A 123 0.29 -4.31 16.38
CA ALA A 123 -0.08 -5.71 16.19
C ALA A 123 0.40 -6.60 17.34
N VAL A 124 1.66 -6.49 17.74
CA VAL A 124 2.24 -7.27 18.84
C VAL A 124 1.62 -6.86 20.18
N GLY A 125 1.47 -5.55 20.44
CA GLY A 125 0.88 -5.06 21.70
C GLY A 125 -0.55 -5.55 21.91
N LEU A 126 -1.35 -5.59 20.85
CA LEU A 126 -2.76 -6.01 20.92
C LEU A 126 -2.93 -7.54 20.93
N VAL A 127 -2.00 -8.27 20.31
CA VAL A 127 -1.93 -9.75 20.41
C VAL A 127 -1.60 -10.20 21.84
N HIS A 128 -0.71 -9.50 22.56
CA HIS A 128 -0.45 -9.79 23.97
C HIS A 128 -1.67 -9.58 24.87
N GLY A 129 -2.61 -8.71 24.45
CA GLY A 129 -3.91 -8.51 25.10
C GLY A 129 -4.95 -9.59 24.78
N CYS A 130 -4.58 -10.69 24.12
CA CYS A 130 -5.46 -11.81 23.74
C CYS A 130 -6.57 -11.48 22.72
N HIS A 131 -6.46 -10.36 21.99
CA HIS A 131 -7.46 -9.91 21.01
C HIS A 131 -6.89 -9.80 19.59
N GLN A 132 -6.42 -10.92 19.01
CA GLN A 132 -5.93 -10.98 17.62
C GLN A 132 -6.94 -10.41 16.60
N THR A 133 -8.23 -10.71 16.79
CA THR A 133 -9.32 -10.19 15.94
C THR A 133 -9.43 -8.67 16.00
N ALA A 134 -9.19 -8.05 17.16
CA ALA A 134 -9.23 -6.59 17.30
C ALA A 134 -8.12 -5.92 16.50
N SER A 135 -6.94 -6.55 16.39
CA SER A 135 -5.83 -6.01 15.60
C SER A 135 -6.20 -5.95 14.12
N ILE A 136 -6.77 -7.05 13.61
CA ILE A 136 -7.20 -7.16 12.22
C ILE A 136 -8.27 -6.12 11.91
N LEU A 137 -9.27 -5.96 12.78
CA LEU A 137 -10.32 -4.96 12.62
C LEU A 137 -9.78 -3.53 12.64
N LEU A 138 -8.79 -3.23 13.48
CA LEU A 138 -8.14 -1.92 13.50
C LEU A 138 -7.49 -1.63 12.15
N PHE A 139 -6.70 -2.57 11.61
CA PHE A 139 -6.06 -2.40 10.30
C PHE A 139 -7.08 -2.25 9.18
N GLU A 140 -8.16 -3.04 9.19
CA GLU A 140 -9.29 -2.89 8.26
C GLU A 140 -9.86 -1.47 8.27
N ILE A 141 -10.18 -0.94 9.46
CA ILE A 141 -10.74 0.41 9.61
C ILE A 141 -9.77 1.46 9.06
N VAL A 142 -8.47 1.32 9.32
CA VAL A 142 -7.46 2.27 8.83
C VAL A 142 -7.35 2.23 7.31
N ILE A 143 -7.33 1.04 6.72
CA ILE A 143 -7.27 0.87 5.25
C ILE A 143 -8.56 1.41 4.61
N PHE A 144 -9.73 1.10 5.18
CA PHE A 144 -11.00 1.60 4.70
C PHE A 144 -11.07 3.14 4.78
N LEU A 145 -10.68 3.72 5.92
CA LEU A 145 -10.63 5.17 6.09
C LEU A 145 -9.66 5.80 5.10
N SER A 146 -8.51 5.17 4.82
CA SER A 146 -7.57 5.67 3.80
C SER A 146 -8.20 5.67 2.41
N GLY A 147 -8.94 4.63 2.03
CA GLY A 147 -9.68 4.56 0.77
C GLY A 147 -10.75 5.65 0.65
N VAL A 148 -11.47 5.93 1.75
CA VAL A 148 -12.44 7.03 1.83
C VAL A 148 -11.76 8.40 1.75
N CYS A 149 -10.64 8.60 2.44
CA CYS A 149 -9.85 9.83 2.34
C CYS A 149 -9.39 10.08 0.89
N VAL A 150 -8.97 9.05 0.17
CA VAL A 150 -8.62 9.15 -1.26
C VAL A 150 -9.83 9.56 -2.12
N LEU A 151 -11.04 9.09 -1.80
CA LEU A 151 -12.25 9.55 -2.48
C LEU A 151 -12.57 11.01 -2.18
N LEU A 152 -12.41 11.42 -0.92
CA LEU A 152 -12.67 12.78 -0.45
C LEU A 152 -11.69 13.79 -1.08
N PHE A 153 -10.47 13.35 -1.44
CA PHE A 153 -9.51 14.19 -2.15
C PHE A 153 -10.07 14.61 -3.53
N PRO A 154 -10.36 15.91 -3.77
CA PRO A 154 -10.99 16.39 -5.00
C PRO A 154 -10.00 16.58 -6.16
N PHE A 155 -8.78 16.04 -6.06
CA PHE A 155 -7.75 16.15 -7.10
C PHE A 155 -7.86 14.96 -8.07
N GLU A 156 -8.66 15.11 -9.12
CA GLU A 156 -8.49 14.29 -10.32
C GLU A 156 -7.45 14.95 -11.23
N THR A 157 -6.35 14.25 -11.54
CA THR A 157 -5.41 14.67 -12.62
C THR A 157 -5.95 14.34 -14.01
N LYS A 158 -7.15 13.78 -14.12
CA LYS A 158 -7.75 13.45 -15.42
C LYS A 158 -8.18 14.75 -16.10
N GLY A 159 -7.30 15.32 -16.92
CA GLY A 159 -7.62 16.43 -17.81
C GLY A 159 -7.02 17.80 -17.46
N ARG A 160 -6.03 17.90 -16.56
CA ARG A 160 -5.20 19.12 -16.48
C ARG A 160 -3.92 18.91 -17.26
N GLU A 161 -3.78 19.65 -18.36
CA GLU A 161 -2.48 19.88 -18.98
C GLU A 161 -1.52 20.45 -17.94
N LEU A 162 -0.27 19.99 -17.99
CA LEU A 162 0.83 20.60 -17.26
C LEU A 162 0.84 22.09 -17.61
N SER A 163 0.33 22.96 -16.73
CA SER A 163 0.73 24.36 -16.75
C SER A 163 2.18 24.41 -16.32
N ASP A 164 3.07 24.24 -17.29
CA ASP A 164 4.37 24.89 -17.28
C ASP A 164 4.11 26.39 -17.26
N THR A 165 3.83 26.93 -16.07
CA THR A 165 3.97 28.35 -15.83
C THR A 165 4.69 28.48 -14.50
N VAL A 166 5.95 28.03 -14.51
CA VAL A 166 6.98 28.89 -13.94
C VAL A 166 6.77 30.22 -14.63
N SER A 167 6.13 31.14 -13.92
CA SER A 167 6.13 32.55 -14.30
C SER A 167 7.60 32.98 -14.27
N SER A 168 8.30 32.75 -15.37
CA SER A 168 9.47 33.52 -15.78
C SER A 168 8.96 34.91 -16.16
N ASN A 169 8.38 35.62 -15.19
CA ASN A 169 8.11 37.03 -15.31
C ASN A 169 9.21 37.78 -14.57
N SER A 170 10.37 37.90 -15.23
CA SER A 170 11.39 38.92 -14.98
C SER A 170 12.46 38.85 -16.07
N ASN A 171 12.06 39.03 -17.34
CA ASN A 171 13.00 39.53 -18.34
C ASN A 171 12.35 40.75 -19.01
N ASN A 172 12.88 41.93 -18.66
CA ASN A 172 12.86 43.17 -19.42
C ASN A 172 11.58 43.54 -20.18
N GLN A 173 10.85 44.57 -19.69
CA GLN A 173 10.50 45.76 -20.49
C GLN A 173 10.26 47.00 -19.59
N GLY A 174 11.23 47.93 -19.61
CA GLY A 174 10.98 49.38 -19.70
C GLY A 174 10.75 50.20 -18.43
N GLN A 175 11.81 50.80 -17.89
CA GLN A 175 12.01 52.26 -17.87
C GLN A 175 13.48 52.60 -17.63
#